data_AF-A0A1V6C755-F1
#
_entry.id   AF-A0A1V6C755-F1
#
_cell.length_a   1.000
_cell.length_b   1.000
_cell.length_c   1.000
_cell.angle_alpha   90.00
_cell.angle_beta   90.00
_cell.angle_gamma   90.00
#
_symmetry.space_group_name_H-M   'P 1'
#
loop_
_entity.id
_entity.type
_entity.pdbx_description
1 polymer ?
#
loop_
_entity_poly.entity_id
_entity_poly.type
_entity_poly.pdbx_seq_one_letter_code
_entity_poly.pdbx_strand_id
1 'polypeptide(L)'
;MREETGASFRVIRLLFVIENMFVYHKVRCHEIGFYYLMKPETADDTDKIKGRFFGREGTIKLEFDWFPINSLAKMEIYPIPLKTALLNLPNSICHLVQKEQDF
;
A
#
# COMPACT_ATOMS: atom_id res chain seq x y z
N MET A 1 6.69 1.35 -7.66
CA MET A 1 7.44 0.09 -7.42
C MET A 1 8.90 0.14 -7.86
N ARG A 2 9.23 0.26 -9.17
CA ARG A 2 10.65 0.20 -9.60
C ARG A 2 11.52 1.29 -8.98
N GLU A 3 11.00 2.52 -8.88
CA GLU A 3 11.71 3.65 -8.29
C GLU A 3 12.04 3.43 -6.81
N GLU A 4 11.04 3.06 -6.00
CA GLU A 4 11.20 2.87 -4.55
C GLU A 4 11.92 1.56 -4.18
N THR A 5 11.63 0.46 -4.88
CA THR A 5 12.06 -0.91 -4.50
C THR A 5 13.14 -1.51 -5.41
N GLY A 6 13.40 -0.93 -6.59
CA GLY A 6 14.30 -1.49 -7.60
C GLY A 6 13.77 -2.73 -8.35
N ALA A 7 12.63 -3.28 -7.94
CA ALA A 7 11.99 -4.44 -8.56
C ALA A 7 10.89 -4.03 -9.55
N SER A 8 10.82 -4.76 -10.67
CA SER A 8 9.76 -4.61 -11.67
C SER A 8 8.57 -5.48 -11.30
N PHE A 9 7.36 -4.93 -11.46
CA PHE A 9 6.11 -5.60 -11.12
C PHE A 9 5.11 -5.42 -12.24
N ARG A 10 4.34 -6.47 -12.51
CA ARG A 10 3.14 -6.40 -13.34
C ARG A 10 1.89 -6.21 -12.50
N VAL A 11 1.00 -5.36 -13.00
CA VAL A 11 -0.33 -5.17 -12.43
C VAL A 11 -1.21 -6.36 -12.79
N ILE A 12 -1.87 -6.94 -11.78
CA ILE A 12 -2.85 -8.01 -11.97
C ILE A 12 -4.23 -7.41 -12.17
N ARG A 13 -4.67 -6.56 -11.24
CA ARG A 13 -5.95 -5.83 -11.30
C ARG A 13 -6.02 -4.72 -10.26
N LEU A 14 -6.90 -3.75 -10.48
CA LEU A 14 -7.30 -2.78 -9.48
C LEU A 14 -8.19 -3.45 -8.42
N LEU A 15 -7.89 -3.23 -7.13
CA LEU A 15 -8.68 -3.74 -6.01
C LEU A 15 -9.57 -2.63 -5.43
N PHE A 16 -8.95 -1.50 -5.08
CA PHE A 16 -9.63 -0.44 -4.36
C PHE A 16 -9.39 0.92 -5.02
N VAL A 17 -10.43 1.74 -5.04
CA VAL A 17 -10.31 3.20 -5.13
C VAL A 17 -10.67 3.72 -3.76
N ILE A 18 -9.76 4.46 -3.13
CA ILE A 18 -9.98 4.96 -1.77
C ILE A 18 -9.91 6.49 -1.80
N GLU A 19 -11.03 7.14 -1.46
CA GLU A 19 -11.03 8.54 -1.06
C GLU A 19 -10.54 8.63 0.39
N ASN A 20 -9.40 9.27 0.60
CA ASN A 20 -8.75 9.40 1.90
C ASN A 20 -8.61 10.86 2.30
N MET A 21 -9.35 11.25 3.34
CA MET A 21 -9.41 12.62 3.87
C MET A 21 -8.77 12.66 5.27
N PHE A 22 -7.60 13.30 5.38
CA PHE A 22 -6.77 13.32 6.58
C PHE A 22 -6.05 14.65 6.78
N VAL A 23 -5.49 14.87 7.98
CA VAL A 23 -4.68 16.07 8.28
C VAL A 23 -3.20 15.69 8.39
N TYR A 24 -2.36 16.23 7.49
CA TYR A 24 -0.91 16.04 7.51
C TYR A 24 -0.19 17.38 7.65
N HIS A 25 0.67 17.50 8.65
CA HIS A 25 1.36 18.76 8.99
C HIS A 25 0.43 20.00 9.04
N LYS A 26 -0.75 19.86 9.66
CA LYS A 26 -1.80 20.90 9.77
C LYS A 26 -2.46 21.29 8.44
N VAL A 27 -2.21 20.55 7.37
CA VAL A 27 -2.87 20.72 6.08
C VAL A 27 -3.91 19.63 5.91
N ARG A 28 -5.13 20.01 5.50
CA ARG A 28 -6.17 19.05 5.12
C ARG A 28 -5.86 18.50 3.74
N CYS A 29 -5.69 17.19 3.67
CA CYS A 29 -5.39 16.47 2.44
C CYS A 29 -6.60 15.66 2.00
N HIS A 30 -6.99 15.81 0.75
CA HIS A 30 -7.95 14.93 0.09
C HIS A 30 -7.23 14.17 -1.01
N GLU A 31 -6.99 12.88 -0.77
CA GLU A 31 -6.33 11.97 -1.69
C GLU A 31 -7.34 11.02 -2.33
N ILE A 32 -7.14 10.71 -3.60
CA ILE A 32 -7.78 9.57 -4.27
C ILE A 32 -6.68 8.56 -4.59
N GLY A 33 -6.64 7.46 -3.84
CA GLY A 33 -5.65 6.40 -4.00
C GLY A 33 -6.18 5.22 -4.81
N PHE A 34 -5.36 4.71 -5.73
CA PHE A 34 -5.65 3.52 -6.54
C PHE A 34 -4.76 2.36 -6.09
N TYR A 35 -5.38 1.32 -5.53
CA TYR A 35 -4.67 0.20 -4.90
C TYR A 35 -4.74 -1.04 -5.78
N TYR A 36 -3.58 -1.46 -6.30
CA TYR A 36 -3.46 -2.55 -7.26
C TYR A 36 -2.96 -3.83 -6.61
N LEU A 37 -3.51 -4.97 -7.02
CA LEU A 37 -2.88 -6.26 -6.81
C LEU A 37 -1.77 -6.41 -7.86
N MET A 38 -0.55 -6.66 -7.42
CA MET A 38 0.64 -6.73 -8.28
C MET A 38 1.47 -7.97 -7.96
N LYS A 39 2.33 -8.37 -8.90
CA LYS A 39 3.33 -9.42 -8.69
C LYS A 39 4.66 -9.07 -9.33
N PRO A 40 5.80 -9.49 -8.75
CA PRO A 40 7.09 -9.37 -9.41
C PRO A 40 7.04 -9.99 -10.81
N GLU A 41 7.75 -9.39 -11.76
CA GLU A 41 7.79 -9.90 -13.14
C GLU A 41 8.65 -11.15 -13.26
N THR A 42 9.76 -11.20 -12.51
CA THR A 42 10.78 -12.23 -12.61
C THR A 42 11.19 -12.79 -11.24
N ALA A 43 11.95 -13.88 -11.24
CA ALA A 43 12.57 -14.42 -10.03
C ALA A 43 13.57 -13.42 -9.44
N ASP A 44 14.38 -12.78 -10.28
CA ASP A 44 15.34 -11.74 -9.85
C ASP A 44 14.63 -10.57 -9.16
N ASP A 45 13.47 -10.13 -9.68
CA ASP A 45 12.65 -9.09 -9.04
C ASP A 45 12.07 -9.55 -7.70
N THR A 46 11.78 -10.85 -7.56
CA THR A 46 11.37 -11.44 -6.28
C THR A 46 12.52 -11.46 -5.28
N ASP A 47 13.73 -11.78 -5.73
CA ASP A 47 14.92 -11.83 -4.87
C ASP A 47 15.33 -10.43 -4.36
N LYS A 48 15.17 -9.39 -5.17
CA LYS A 48 15.43 -7.98 -4.76
C LYS A 48 14.60 -7.54 -3.55
N ILE A 49 13.40 -8.08 -3.41
CA ILE A 49 12.44 -7.72 -2.35
C ILE A 49 12.30 -8.85 -1.34
N LYS A 50 13.19 -9.84 -1.32
CA LYS A 50 13.07 -10.99 -0.44
C LYS A 50 13.38 -10.61 1.01
N GLY A 51 12.46 -10.91 1.92
CA GLY A 51 12.59 -10.58 3.34
C GLY A 51 12.57 -9.07 3.55
N ARG A 52 13.32 -8.59 4.55
CA ARG A 52 13.47 -7.16 4.82
C ARG A 52 14.45 -6.53 3.83
N PHE A 53 14.06 -5.42 3.22
CA PHE A 53 14.89 -4.67 2.28
C PHE A 53 14.72 -3.16 2.46
N PHE A 54 15.61 -2.39 1.83
CA PHE A 54 15.60 -0.93 1.91
C PHE A 54 15.37 -0.31 0.55
N GLY A 55 14.49 0.69 0.52
CA GLY A 55 14.23 1.53 -0.63
C GLY A 55 14.59 2.99 -0.37
N ARG A 56 14.26 3.85 -1.33
CA ARG A 56 14.47 5.30 -1.22
C ARG A 56 13.30 6.06 -1.82
N GLU A 57 12.98 7.17 -1.18
CA GLU A 57 12.10 8.22 -1.70
C GLU A 57 12.84 9.55 -1.56
N GLY A 58 13.46 10.02 -2.65
CA GLY A 58 14.38 11.16 -2.60
C GLY A 58 15.54 10.92 -1.62
N THR A 59 15.62 11.74 -0.58
CA THR A 59 16.62 11.63 0.50
C THR A 59 16.20 10.71 1.65
N ILE A 60 14.95 10.27 1.67
CA ILE A 60 14.38 9.44 2.73
C ILE A 60 14.71 7.98 2.46
N LYS A 61 15.28 7.30 3.46
CA LYS A 61 15.50 5.85 3.43
C LYS A 61 14.22 5.17 3.91
N LEU A 62 13.66 4.30 3.09
CA LEU A 62 12.49 3.48 3.43
C LEU A 62 12.91 2.07 3.81
N GLU A 63 12.27 1.51 4.81
CA GLU A 63 12.41 0.10 5.21
C GLU A 63 11.13 -0.65 4.83
N PHE A 64 11.30 -1.74 4.09
CA PHE A 64 10.21 -2.60 3.65
C PHE A 64 10.37 -3.98 4.27
N ASP A 65 9.26 -4.57 4.66
CA ASP A 65 9.20 -5.93 5.20
C ASP A 65 7.89 -6.61 4.75
N TRP A 66 7.89 -7.94 4.73
CA TRP A 66 6.72 -8.74 4.35
C TRP A 66 5.97 -9.22 5.58
N PHE A 67 4.70 -8.84 5.68
CA PHE A 67 3.85 -9.20 6.80
C PHE A 67 2.78 -10.20 6.38
N PRO A 68 2.56 -11.26 7.18
CA PRO A 68 1.40 -12.12 7.00
C PRO A 68 0.09 -11.34 7.05
N ILE A 69 -0.86 -11.63 6.15
CA ILE A 69 -2.14 -10.90 6.08
C ILE A 69 -2.92 -10.96 7.43
N ASN A 70 -2.78 -12.05 8.19
CA ASN A 70 -3.44 -12.19 9.48
C ASN A 70 -2.81 -11.34 10.60
N SER A 71 -1.63 -10.74 10.41
CA SER A 71 -1.01 -9.85 11.40
C SER A 71 -1.48 -8.40 11.28
N LEU A 72 -2.12 -8.03 10.16
CA LEU A 72 -2.49 -6.63 9.84
C LEU A 72 -3.41 -6.00 10.89
N ALA A 73 -4.27 -6.79 11.54
CA ALA A 73 -5.17 -6.31 12.60
C ALA A 73 -4.44 -5.68 13.80
N LYS A 74 -3.17 -6.04 14.02
CA LYS A 74 -2.33 -5.54 15.12
C LYS A 74 -1.36 -4.46 14.69
N MET A 75 -1.34 -4.12 13.40
CA MET A 75 -0.40 -3.15 12.83
C MET A 75 -1.06 -1.79 12.65
N GLU A 76 -0.26 -0.74 12.70
CA GLU A 76 -0.66 0.59 12.25
C GLU A 76 -0.48 0.67 10.74
N ILE A 77 -1.61 0.68 10.02
CA ILE A 77 -1.67 0.68 8.56
C ILE A 77 -2.62 1.78 8.16
N TYR A 78 -2.19 2.56 7.18
CA TYR A 78 -2.95 3.63 6.57
C TYR A 78 -3.03 3.41 5.05
N PRO A 79 -4.16 3.79 4.42
CA PRO A 79 -5.42 4.19 5.06
C PRO A 79 -6.07 3.03 5.85
N ILE A 80 -6.78 3.37 6.92
CA ILE A 80 -7.39 2.46 7.92
C ILE A 80 -8.26 1.36 7.29
N PRO A 81 -9.09 1.61 6.25
CA PRO A 81 -9.87 0.55 5.59
C PRO A 81 -9.03 -0.63 5.09
N LEU A 82 -7.74 -0.44 4.77
CA LEU A 82 -6.89 -1.54 4.31
C LEU A 82 -6.68 -2.62 5.39
N LYS A 83 -6.74 -2.28 6.68
CA LYS A 83 -6.55 -3.25 7.78
C LYS A 83 -7.53 -4.42 7.70
N THR A 84 -8.75 -4.17 7.24
CA THR A 84 -9.80 -5.19 7.10
C THR A 84 -10.00 -5.60 5.65
N ALA A 85 -9.90 -4.68 4.69
CA ALA A 85 -10.13 -4.95 3.28
C ALA A 85 -9.11 -5.95 2.67
N LEU A 86 -7.88 -5.98 3.19
CA LEU A 86 -6.85 -6.91 2.73
C LEU A 86 -7.06 -8.35 3.22
N LEU A 87 -7.89 -8.57 4.25
CA LEU A 87 -8.15 -9.92 4.79
C LEU A 87 -8.92 -10.80 3.80
N ASN A 88 -9.78 -10.19 2.98
CA ASN A 88 -10.59 -10.86 1.97
C ASN A 88 -10.65 -9.99 0.72
N LEU A 89 -9.79 -10.29 -0.26
CA LEU A 89 -9.71 -9.48 -1.48
C LEU A 89 -11.02 -9.58 -2.28
N PRO A 90 -11.60 -8.44 -2.70
CA PRO A 90 -12.85 -8.44 -3.45
C PRO A 90 -12.64 -8.98 -4.87
N ASN A 91 -13.68 -9.53 -5.49
CA ASN A 91 -13.63 -10.00 -6.88
C ASN A 91 -13.79 -8.86 -7.90
N SER A 92 -14.40 -7.75 -7.50
CA SER A 92 -14.57 -6.53 -8.28
C SER A 92 -13.82 -5.36 -7.63
N ILE A 93 -13.73 -4.24 -8.34
CA ILE A 93 -13.21 -3.00 -7.77
C ILE A 93 -14.16 -2.53 -6.66
N CYS A 94 -13.61 -2.16 -5.51
CA CYS A 94 -14.36 -1.59 -4.39
C CYS A 94 -14.01 -0.12 -4.21
N HIS A 95 -15.03 0.72 -4.07
CA HIS A 95 -14.85 2.11 -3.66
C HIS A 95 -14.96 2.21 -2.14
N LEU A 96 -13.99 2.85 -1.49
CA LEU A 96 -13.96 3.05 -0.04
C LEU A 96 -13.73 4.53 0.26
N VAL A 97 -14.36 5.03 1.33
CA VAL A 97 -14.18 6.41 1.79
C VAL A 97 -13.69 6.35 3.24
N GLN A 98 -12.56 7.00 3.50
CA GLN A 98 -12.05 7.28 4.84
C GLN A 98 -12.07 8.79 5.07
N LYS A 99 -12.63 9.19 6.22
CA LYS A 99 -12.53 10.55 6.73
C LYS A 99 -12.07 10.53 8.18
N GLU A 100 -10.95 11.18 8.47
CA GLU A 100 -10.51 11.43 9.85
C GLU A 100 -11.45 12.42 10.55
N GLN A 101 -11.63 12.26 11.86
CA GLN A 101 -12.61 13.07 12.63
C GLN A 101 -12.30 14.58 12.57
N ASP A 102 -11.02 14.95 12.45
CA ASP A 102 -10.55 16.34 12.44
C ASP A 102 -10.43 16.95 11.02
N PHE A 103 -11.02 16.31 10.00
CA PHE A 103 -11.02 16.78 8.59
C PHE A 103 -12.16 17.77 8.25
#